data_AF-A0A2V6T863-F1
#
_entry.id   AF-A0A2V6T863-F1
#
_cell.length_a   1.000
_cell.length_b   1.000
_cell.length_c   1.000
_cell.angle_alpha   90.00
_cell.angle_beta   90.00
_cell.angle_gamma   90.00
#
_symmetry.space_group_name_H-M   'P 1'
#
loop_
_entity.id
_entity.type
_entity.pdbx_description
1 polymer ?
#
loop_
_entity_poly.entity_id
_entity_poly.type
_entity_poly.pdbx_seq_one_letter_code
_entity_poly.pdbx_strand_id
1 'polypeptide(L)'
;MRRGYAVISCGWQIDLPEVPGLLGLRGPEALDAAGNRLKGRVYTQLQTPAPATHLLLSDRGHRPYAAADLDERDAVLTVRDQPDGDATTIPRQRWSFARVGEGGRVVPDARHIRLDTGFEKGRLYQVTYTAVGAPVVGLGIAALRDAVAWLKHGTAREGNPAPGLVRYGYAYGRSQTGRLLRTLVYHDLNVDEQGHEALDGIIANVAGGLRGEFNQRFGQNSKDRPHMMDQAHSSTDGEITRRIAARGSPLRVIYTNSSAEYHRGDASLAHTDPEGARDVPAGPASRIYHFAGTEHGLGVWPPTERRVAAADPAEPLEHSQNLRNTIDYAPLLRACLVNLDRWVTGGVEPPPSRH
;
A
#
# COMPACT_ATOMS: atom_id res chain seq x y z
N MET A 1 18.62 -20.88 5.05
CA MET A 1 18.68 -20.34 3.67
C MET A 1 20.10 -20.52 3.11
N ARG A 2 20.27 -20.83 1.81
CA ARG A 2 21.58 -21.24 1.24
C ARG A 2 22.63 -20.12 1.12
N ARG A 3 22.25 -18.86 1.35
CA ARG A 3 23.12 -17.67 1.20
C ARG A 3 23.24 -16.83 2.48
N GLY A 4 22.97 -17.42 3.65
CA GLY A 4 23.16 -16.74 4.93
C GLY A 4 22.09 -15.71 5.33
N TYR A 5 21.07 -15.48 4.49
CA TYR A 5 19.95 -14.61 4.87
C TYR A 5 19.15 -15.16 6.06
N ALA A 6 18.50 -14.24 6.79
CA ALA A 6 17.38 -14.50 7.69
C ALA A 6 16.16 -13.70 7.20
N VAL A 7 14.94 -14.22 7.39
CA VAL A 7 13.70 -13.48 7.10
C VAL A 7 13.02 -13.13 8.40
N ILE A 8 12.58 -11.88 8.52
CA ILE A 8 11.71 -11.40 9.56
C ILE A 8 10.44 -10.81 8.93
N SER A 9 9.31 -10.97 9.61
CA SER A 9 8.07 -10.25 9.29
C SER A 9 7.80 -9.21 10.37
N CYS A 10 7.53 -7.97 9.96
CA CYS A 10 7.18 -6.86 10.84
C CYS A 10 5.74 -6.42 10.55
N GLY A 11 4.90 -6.43 11.59
CA GLY A 11 3.54 -5.90 11.49
C GLY A 11 3.56 -4.37 11.54
N TRP A 12 3.26 -3.73 10.41
CA TRP A 12 3.36 -2.26 10.26
C TRP A 12 2.01 -1.59 10.04
N GLN A 13 1.04 -2.31 9.47
CA GLN A 13 -0.23 -1.77 9.02
C GLN A 13 -1.24 -1.68 10.17
N ILE A 14 -1.96 -0.55 10.26
CA ILE A 14 -2.83 -0.23 11.40
C ILE A 14 -4.31 -0.48 11.16
N ASP A 15 -4.73 -0.75 9.93
CA ASP A 15 -6.13 -0.91 9.50
C ASP A 15 -6.43 -2.33 9.02
N LEU A 16 -5.57 -3.31 9.37
CA LEU A 16 -5.80 -4.71 9.02
C LEU A 16 -7.19 -5.19 9.45
N PRO A 17 -7.84 -6.07 8.66
CA PRO A 17 -9.06 -6.75 9.05
C PRO A 17 -8.93 -7.46 10.40
N GLU A 18 -10.04 -7.64 11.10
CA GLU A 18 -10.08 -8.33 12.39
C GLU A 18 -10.06 -9.86 12.22
N VAL A 19 -9.04 -10.37 11.52
CA VAL A 19 -8.82 -11.80 11.25
C VAL A 19 -7.69 -12.33 12.15
N PRO A 20 -7.88 -13.48 12.83
CA PRO A 20 -6.83 -14.08 13.67
C PRO A 20 -5.55 -14.37 12.89
N GLY A 21 -4.39 -14.13 13.52
CA GLY A 21 -3.08 -14.45 12.96
C GLY A 21 -2.42 -13.36 12.11
N LEU A 22 -3.11 -12.25 11.84
CA LEU A 22 -2.50 -11.10 11.16
C LEU A 22 -1.56 -10.32 12.09
N LEU A 23 -0.35 -10.04 11.62
CA LEU A 23 0.63 -9.20 12.30
C LEU A 23 0.41 -7.73 11.89
N GLY A 24 -0.24 -6.97 12.76
CA GLY A 24 -0.49 -5.55 12.57
C GLY A 24 0.20 -4.66 13.59
N LEU A 25 0.16 -3.36 13.34
CA LEU A 25 0.58 -2.35 14.31
C LEU A 25 -0.62 -1.90 15.14
N ARG A 26 -0.45 -1.83 16.46
CA ARG A 26 -1.35 -1.14 17.38
C ARG A 26 -0.66 0.13 17.87
N GLY A 27 -0.97 1.24 17.23
CA GLY A 27 -0.41 2.55 17.54
C GLY A 27 -1.39 3.46 18.27
N PRO A 28 -0.89 4.57 18.86
CA PRO A 28 -1.73 5.63 19.42
C PRO A 28 -2.57 6.34 18.36
N GLU A 29 -3.62 6.99 18.85
CA GLU A 29 -4.40 7.97 18.10
C GLU A 29 -3.85 9.38 18.38
N ALA A 30 -3.81 10.24 17.36
CA ALA A 30 -3.54 11.66 17.56
C ALA A 30 -4.78 12.35 18.17
N LEU A 31 -4.53 13.20 19.18
CA LEU A 31 -5.54 13.97 19.89
C LEU A 31 -5.30 15.47 19.70
N ASP A 32 -6.33 16.29 19.89
CA ASP A 32 -6.16 17.74 19.97
C ASP A 32 -5.52 18.18 21.31
N ALA A 33 -5.25 19.48 21.45
CA ALA A 33 -4.63 20.04 22.65
C ALA A 33 -5.46 19.86 23.94
N ALA A 34 -6.76 19.60 23.81
CA ALA A 34 -7.67 19.34 24.93
C ALA A 34 -7.87 17.83 25.18
N GLY A 35 -7.20 16.96 24.42
CA GLY A 35 -7.30 15.50 24.54
C GLY A 35 -8.49 14.88 23.80
N ASN A 36 -9.20 15.62 22.95
CA ASN A 36 -10.31 15.07 22.17
C ASN A 36 -9.80 14.37 20.91
N ARG A 37 -10.57 13.36 20.47
CA ARG A 37 -10.33 12.65 19.20
C ARG A 37 -10.49 13.60 18.02
N LEU A 38 -9.54 13.55 17.09
CA LEU A 38 -9.57 14.41 15.91
C LEU A 38 -10.70 14.02 14.96
N LYS A 39 -11.32 15.02 14.33
CA LYS A 39 -12.24 14.86 13.19
C LYS A 39 -11.56 15.32 11.90
N GLY A 40 -11.98 14.78 10.75
CA GLY A 40 -11.48 15.23 9.45
C GLY A 40 -12.24 14.60 8.29
N ARG A 41 -12.29 15.32 7.16
CA ARG A 41 -12.92 14.76 5.95
C ARG A 41 -12.05 13.66 5.37
N VAL A 42 -12.70 12.55 5.07
CA VAL A 42 -12.13 11.40 4.37
C VAL A 42 -12.94 11.10 3.13
N TYR A 43 -12.30 10.37 2.24
CA TYR A 43 -12.86 9.87 1.00
C TYR A 43 -12.55 8.38 0.87
N THR A 44 -13.58 7.60 0.54
CA THR A 44 -13.50 6.15 0.38
C THR A 44 -14.26 5.72 -0.86
N GLN A 45 -13.64 4.87 -1.67
CA GLN A 45 -14.32 4.17 -2.75
C GLN A 45 -14.80 2.79 -2.27
N LEU A 46 -16.01 2.42 -2.67
CA LEU A 46 -16.70 1.20 -2.30
C LEU A 46 -17.13 0.48 -3.57
N GLN A 47 -16.88 -0.82 -3.62
CA GLN A 47 -17.27 -1.68 -4.74
C GLN A 47 -17.62 -3.06 -4.21
N THR A 48 -18.58 -3.72 -4.83
CA THR A 48 -18.99 -5.07 -4.45
C THR A 48 -19.13 -5.97 -5.69
N PRO A 49 -18.74 -7.25 -5.61
CA PRO A 49 -18.90 -8.21 -6.72
C PRO A 49 -20.33 -8.76 -6.83
N ALA A 50 -21.23 -8.42 -5.89
CA ALA A 50 -22.62 -8.84 -5.86
C ALA A 50 -23.52 -7.72 -5.31
N PRO A 51 -24.84 -7.73 -5.60
CA PRO A 51 -25.76 -6.79 -4.97
C PRO A 51 -25.66 -6.82 -3.44
N ALA A 52 -25.62 -5.65 -2.80
CA ALA A 52 -25.48 -5.52 -1.34
C ALA A 52 -26.38 -4.41 -0.80
N THR A 53 -26.99 -4.62 0.37
CA THR A 53 -27.83 -3.58 0.99
C THR A 53 -27.01 -2.52 1.72
N HIS A 54 -25.84 -2.91 2.21
CA HIS A 54 -24.90 -2.06 2.92
C HIS A 54 -23.48 -2.51 2.65
N LEU A 55 -22.52 -1.60 2.82
CA LEU A 55 -21.09 -1.87 2.69
C LEU A 55 -20.35 -1.30 3.90
N LEU A 56 -19.22 -1.91 4.26
CA LEU A 56 -18.27 -1.34 5.20
C LEU A 56 -17.69 -0.06 4.56
N LEU A 57 -17.39 0.97 5.35
CA LEU A 57 -16.75 2.22 4.90
C LEU A 57 -15.25 2.05 4.61
N SER A 58 -14.89 0.93 4.01
CA SER A 58 -13.53 0.55 3.64
C SER A 58 -13.55 -0.50 2.54
N ASP A 59 -12.38 -0.73 1.93
CA ASP A 59 -12.18 -1.78 0.95
C ASP A 59 -11.60 -3.05 1.61
N ARG A 60 -11.90 -4.23 1.04
CA ARG A 60 -11.38 -5.54 1.47
C ARG A 60 -11.44 -5.79 2.97
N GLY A 61 -12.55 -5.43 3.62
CA GLY A 61 -12.77 -5.71 5.05
C GLY A 61 -11.80 -5.04 6.02
N HIS A 62 -10.98 -4.07 5.57
CA HIS A 62 -10.05 -3.35 6.43
C HIS A 62 -10.82 -2.48 7.43
N ARG A 63 -10.22 -2.14 8.58
CA ARG A 63 -10.88 -1.31 9.58
C ARG A 63 -11.15 0.09 9.01
N PRO A 64 -12.42 0.52 8.90
CA PRO A 64 -12.76 1.83 8.36
C PRO A 64 -12.54 2.93 9.40
N TYR A 65 -12.40 4.16 8.93
CA TYR A 65 -12.66 5.32 9.77
C TYR A 65 -14.16 5.41 10.08
N ALA A 66 -14.52 5.62 11.35
CA ALA A 66 -15.91 5.77 11.72
C ALA A 66 -16.42 7.18 11.35
N ALA A 67 -17.64 7.28 10.83
CA ALA A 67 -18.33 8.55 10.65
C ALA A 67 -18.50 9.25 12.01
N ALA A 68 -18.17 10.54 12.06
CA ALA A 68 -18.26 11.36 13.26
C ALA A 68 -19.70 11.74 13.61
N ASP A 69 -20.58 11.75 12.62
CA ASP A 69 -21.99 12.10 12.71
C ASP A 69 -22.78 11.23 11.70
N LEU A 70 -23.79 10.51 12.18
CA LEU A 70 -24.60 9.63 11.33
C LEU A 70 -25.60 10.42 10.46
N ASP A 71 -25.89 11.66 10.85
CA ASP A 71 -26.84 12.56 10.20
C ASP A 71 -26.15 13.67 9.40
N GLU A 72 -24.82 13.56 9.16
CA GLU A 72 -24.02 14.58 8.49
C GLU A 72 -24.65 14.97 7.14
N ARG A 73 -25.14 16.22 7.04
CA ARG A 73 -25.87 16.71 5.85
C ARG A 73 -24.96 16.94 4.65
N ASP A 74 -23.68 17.25 4.90
CA ASP A 74 -22.66 17.58 3.89
C ASP A 74 -21.84 16.35 3.45
N ALA A 75 -22.23 15.16 3.91
CA ALA A 75 -21.70 13.90 3.41
C ALA A 75 -22.24 13.64 2.00
N VAL A 76 -21.37 13.20 1.10
CA VAL A 76 -21.68 13.05 -0.33
C VAL A 76 -21.42 11.62 -0.75
N LEU A 77 -22.37 11.01 -1.45
CA LEU A 77 -22.21 9.72 -2.10
C LEU A 77 -22.37 9.93 -3.60
N THR A 78 -21.40 9.47 -4.39
CA THR A 78 -21.49 9.44 -5.85
C THR A 78 -21.37 8.02 -6.36
N VAL A 79 -21.84 7.79 -7.58
CA VAL A 79 -21.72 6.52 -8.31
C VAL A 79 -21.25 6.79 -9.73
N ARG A 80 -20.39 5.90 -10.24
CA ARG A 80 -19.92 5.90 -11.62
C ARG A 80 -19.63 4.48 -12.12
N ASP A 81 -19.56 4.30 -13.42
CA ASP A 81 -19.32 2.99 -14.04
C ASP A 81 -17.83 2.71 -14.31
N GLN A 82 -17.04 3.76 -14.55
CA GLN A 82 -15.59 3.68 -14.80
C GLN A 82 -14.82 4.70 -13.96
N PRO A 83 -13.54 4.47 -13.61
CA PRO A 83 -12.75 5.39 -12.78
C PRO A 83 -12.68 6.83 -13.32
N ASP A 84 -12.55 6.97 -14.63
CA ASP A 84 -12.49 8.22 -15.40
C ASP A 84 -13.85 8.68 -15.95
N GLY A 85 -14.92 7.91 -15.69
CA GLY A 85 -16.27 8.25 -16.11
C GLY A 85 -16.93 9.32 -15.22
N ASP A 86 -17.99 9.92 -15.76
CA ASP A 86 -18.81 10.91 -15.06
C ASP A 86 -19.45 10.33 -13.80
N ALA A 87 -19.42 11.12 -12.73
CA ALA A 87 -20.01 10.75 -11.45
C ALA A 87 -21.43 11.33 -11.31
N THR A 88 -22.37 10.48 -10.89
CA THR A 88 -23.71 10.92 -10.50
C THR A 88 -23.80 10.99 -8.97
N THR A 89 -24.23 12.13 -8.44
CA THR A 89 -24.48 12.27 -6.99
C THR A 89 -25.77 11.57 -6.60
N ILE A 90 -25.72 10.71 -5.60
CA ILE A 90 -26.89 10.09 -4.99
C ILE A 90 -27.43 11.03 -3.90
N PRO A 91 -28.72 11.43 -3.96
CA PRO A 91 -29.31 12.34 -2.98
C PRO A 91 -29.12 11.85 -1.54
N ARG A 92 -28.74 12.75 -0.63
CA ARG A 92 -28.39 12.44 0.77
C ARG A 92 -29.48 11.66 1.52
N GLN A 93 -30.76 11.85 1.16
CA GLN A 93 -31.90 11.18 1.79
C GLN A 93 -32.04 9.71 1.39
N ARG A 94 -31.37 9.27 0.31
CA ARG A 94 -31.46 7.88 -0.19
C ARG A 94 -30.47 6.92 0.47
N TRP A 95 -29.63 7.41 1.37
CA TRP A 95 -28.60 6.61 2.02
C TRP A 95 -28.32 7.13 3.44
N SER A 96 -27.70 6.28 4.25
CA SER A 96 -27.44 6.54 5.68
C SER A 96 -26.21 5.79 6.16
N PHE A 97 -25.61 6.27 7.25
CA PHE A 97 -24.58 5.52 7.98
C PHE A 97 -25.22 4.45 8.86
N ALA A 98 -25.41 3.28 8.27
CA ALA A 98 -26.16 2.18 8.86
C ALA A 98 -25.77 0.85 8.21
N ARG A 99 -26.14 -0.25 8.87
CA ARG A 99 -26.11 -1.60 8.32
C ARG A 99 -27.49 -2.25 8.39
N VAL A 100 -27.69 -3.30 7.61
CA VAL A 100 -28.88 -4.15 7.69
C VAL A 100 -28.54 -5.37 8.54
N GLY A 101 -29.18 -5.49 9.70
CA GLY A 101 -29.03 -6.63 10.59
C GLY A 101 -29.97 -7.80 10.22
N GLU A 102 -30.00 -8.81 11.09
CA GLU A 102 -30.91 -9.95 10.95
C GLU A 102 -32.38 -9.49 10.84
N GLY A 103 -33.15 -10.20 10.01
CA GLY A 103 -34.55 -9.86 9.73
C GLY A 103 -34.76 -8.58 8.91
N GLY A 104 -33.71 -8.01 8.30
CA GLY A 104 -33.81 -6.83 7.44
C GLY A 104 -33.88 -5.49 8.21
N ARG A 105 -33.67 -5.51 9.53
CA ARG A 105 -33.73 -4.31 10.35
C ARG A 105 -32.54 -3.39 10.05
N VAL A 106 -32.82 -2.14 9.73
CA VAL A 106 -31.78 -1.10 9.61
C VAL A 106 -31.31 -0.71 11.01
N VAL A 107 -29.99 -0.75 11.22
CA VAL A 107 -29.34 -0.40 12.49
C VAL A 107 -28.30 0.70 12.21
N PRO A 108 -28.39 1.86 12.90
CA PRO A 108 -27.37 2.90 12.78
C PRO A 108 -25.98 2.36 13.09
N ASP A 109 -24.99 2.67 12.25
CA ASP A 109 -23.63 2.15 12.38
C ASP A 109 -22.64 3.09 11.69
N ALA A 110 -21.73 3.67 12.48
CA ALA A 110 -20.74 4.63 12.00
C ALA A 110 -19.69 4.04 11.05
N ARG A 111 -19.61 2.71 10.92
CA ARG A 111 -18.62 2.02 10.07
C ARG A 111 -19.21 1.50 8.77
N HIS A 112 -20.51 1.64 8.57
CA HIS A 112 -21.21 1.12 7.40
C HIS A 112 -22.00 2.21 6.70
N ILE A 113 -22.24 2.00 5.41
CA ILE A 113 -23.15 2.80 4.60
C ILE A 113 -24.22 1.91 4.00
N ARG A 114 -25.48 2.35 4.09
CA ARG A 114 -26.64 1.68 3.52
C ARG A 114 -27.29 2.58 2.49
N LEU A 115 -27.62 2.00 1.33
CA LEU A 115 -28.32 2.65 0.23
C LEU A 115 -29.72 2.05 0.11
N ASP A 116 -30.74 2.89 -0.05
CA ASP A 116 -32.15 2.46 -0.09
C ASP A 116 -32.43 1.40 -1.15
N THR A 117 -31.87 1.61 -2.34
CA THR A 117 -31.98 0.73 -3.50
C THR A 117 -30.98 -0.42 -3.48
N GLY A 118 -30.07 -0.44 -2.50
CA GLY A 118 -28.88 -1.29 -2.49
C GLY A 118 -27.79 -0.82 -3.46
N PHE A 119 -26.59 -1.34 -3.23
CA PHE A 119 -25.41 -1.20 -4.06
C PHE A 119 -25.42 -2.24 -5.18
N GLU A 120 -25.17 -1.80 -6.41
CA GLU A 120 -25.12 -2.63 -7.59
C GLU A 120 -23.74 -3.27 -7.77
N LYS A 121 -23.73 -4.49 -8.32
CA LYS A 121 -22.49 -5.21 -8.64
C LYS A 121 -21.61 -4.38 -9.58
N GLY A 122 -20.33 -4.24 -9.24
CA GLY A 122 -19.30 -3.69 -10.10
C GLY A 122 -19.29 -2.16 -10.23
N ARG A 123 -20.35 -1.45 -9.81
CA ARG A 123 -20.35 0.02 -9.82
C ARG A 123 -19.39 0.59 -8.80
N LEU A 124 -18.82 1.75 -9.13
CA LEU A 124 -17.89 2.47 -8.27
C LEU A 124 -18.64 3.52 -7.46
N TYR A 125 -18.85 3.24 -6.19
CA TYR A 125 -19.43 4.20 -5.26
C TYR A 125 -18.32 4.94 -4.53
N GLN A 126 -18.48 6.23 -4.33
CA GLN A 126 -17.50 7.05 -3.65
C GLN A 126 -18.20 7.91 -2.61
N VAL A 127 -17.80 7.74 -1.35
CA VAL A 127 -18.35 8.47 -0.22
C VAL A 127 -17.31 9.42 0.35
N THR A 128 -17.69 10.67 0.53
CA THR A 128 -16.93 11.66 1.28
C THR A 128 -17.72 11.99 2.54
N TYR A 129 -17.09 11.98 3.70
CA TYR A 129 -17.73 12.23 5.00
C TYR A 129 -16.72 12.70 6.04
N THR A 130 -17.18 13.17 7.18
CA THR A 130 -16.33 13.54 8.31
C THR A 130 -16.10 12.31 9.20
N ALA A 131 -14.87 11.84 9.25
CA ALA A 131 -14.44 10.76 10.13
C ALA A 131 -14.07 11.27 11.53
N VAL A 132 -14.05 10.35 12.50
CA VAL A 132 -13.51 10.56 13.85
C VAL A 132 -12.44 9.53 14.20
N GLY A 133 -11.36 10.02 14.79
CA GLY A 133 -10.20 9.26 15.22
C GLY A 133 -9.13 9.18 14.14
N ALA A 134 -7.92 9.62 14.47
CA ALA A 134 -6.79 9.69 13.55
C ALA A 134 -5.60 8.91 14.12
N PRO A 135 -5.50 7.59 13.89
CA PRO A 135 -4.31 6.83 14.21
C PRO A 135 -3.06 7.45 13.58
N VAL A 136 -1.93 7.38 14.29
CA VAL A 136 -0.66 7.89 13.76
C VAL A 136 -0.07 6.87 12.77
N VAL A 137 -0.57 6.89 11.52
CA VAL A 137 -0.21 5.92 10.46
C VAL A 137 1.29 5.84 10.17
N GLY A 138 2.02 6.95 10.31
CA GLY A 138 3.46 7.02 10.06
C GLY A 138 4.30 6.12 10.98
N LEU A 139 3.75 5.70 12.13
CA LEU A 139 4.41 4.77 13.03
C LEU A 139 4.64 3.39 12.40
N GLY A 140 3.88 3.02 11.35
CA GLY A 140 4.17 1.80 10.58
C GLY A 140 5.54 1.84 9.90
N ILE A 141 5.93 3.01 9.37
CA ILE A 141 7.25 3.20 8.75
C ILE A 141 8.33 3.19 9.83
N ALA A 142 8.10 3.87 10.95
CA ALA A 142 9.03 3.89 12.08
C ALA A 142 9.24 2.48 12.66
N ALA A 143 8.18 1.70 12.87
CA ALA A 143 8.27 0.33 13.38
C ALA A 143 9.11 -0.57 12.47
N LEU A 144 8.96 -0.45 11.14
CA LEU A 144 9.79 -1.18 10.18
C LEU A 144 11.27 -0.77 10.27
N ARG A 145 11.54 0.54 10.27
CA ARG A 145 12.89 1.10 10.41
C ARG A 145 13.55 0.62 11.70
N ASP A 146 12.88 0.80 12.83
CA ASP A 146 13.42 0.52 14.16
C ASP A 146 13.61 -0.97 14.38
N ALA A 147 12.74 -1.82 13.83
CA ALA A 147 12.94 -3.27 13.87
C ALA A 147 14.23 -3.70 13.16
N VAL A 148 14.53 -3.08 12.01
CA VAL A 148 15.77 -3.39 11.27
C VAL A 148 17.00 -2.80 11.98
N ALA A 149 16.91 -1.57 12.47
CA ALA A 149 17.97 -0.94 13.24
C ALA A 149 18.30 -1.75 14.51
N TRP A 150 17.28 -2.19 15.25
CA TRP A 150 17.43 -3.06 16.42
C TRP A 150 18.09 -4.40 16.07
N LEU A 151 17.74 -5.03 14.94
CA LEU A 151 18.40 -6.27 14.52
C LEU A 151 19.89 -6.06 14.21
N LYS A 152 20.25 -4.93 13.58
CA LYS A 152 21.64 -4.59 13.22
C LYS A 152 22.48 -4.15 14.42
N HIS A 153 21.91 -3.37 15.32
CA HIS A 153 22.65 -2.59 16.33
C HIS A 153 22.26 -2.90 17.78
N GLY A 154 21.13 -3.55 18.00
CA GLY A 154 20.65 -3.91 19.33
C GLY A 154 21.51 -4.95 20.04
N THR A 155 21.48 -4.92 21.36
CA THR A 155 22.22 -5.82 22.25
C THR A 155 21.37 -7.01 22.69
N ALA A 156 22.03 -8.06 23.24
CA ALA A 156 21.31 -9.17 23.87
C ALA A 156 20.40 -8.71 25.03
N ARG A 157 20.78 -7.66 25.76
CA ARG A 157 19.98 -7.08 26.86
C ARG A 157 18.69 -6.43 26.37
N GLU A 158 18.69 -5.92 25.15
CA GLU A 158 17.52 -5.37 24.47
C GLU A 158 16.71 -6.44 23.73
N GLY A 159 17.02 -7.73 23.98
CA GLY A 159 16.32 -8.86 23.40
C GLY A 159 16.74 -9.20 21.97
N ASN A 160 17.78 -8.57 21.41
CA ASN A 160 18.25 -8.92 20.07
C ASN A 160 18.69 -10.40 20.05
N PRO A 161 18.10 -11.26 19.19
CA PRO A 161 18.42 -12.68 19.17
C PRO A 161 19.80 -12.99 18.58
N ALA A 162 20.43 -12.04 17.91
CA ALA A 162 21.64 -12.24 17.11
C ALA A 162 22.54 -10.96 17.08
N PRO A 163 22.92 -10.39 18.24
CA PRO A 163 23.66 -9.14 18.30
C PRO A 163 24.99 -9.23 17.54
N GLY A 164 25.28 -8.26 16.68
CA GLY A 164 26.49 -8.19 15.88
C GLY A 164 26.57 -9.18 14.70
N LEU A 165 25.56 -10.02 14.47
CA LEU A 165 25.53 -10.95 13.35
C LEU A 165 24.89 -10.36 12.09
N VAL A 166 23.88 -9.50 12.25
CA VAL A 166 23.20 -8.84 11.12
C VAL A 166 23.97 -7.59 10.72
N ARG A 167 24.63 -7.63 9.56
CA ARG A 167 25.42 -6.51 9.04
C ARG A 167 24.65 -5.60 8.09
N TYR A 168 23.76 -6.20 7.29
CA TYR A 168 22.98 -5.52 6.28
C TYR A 168 21.49 -5.85 6.43
N GLY A 169 20.64 -4.84 6.26
CA GLY A 169 19.18 -4.93 6.26
C GLY A 169 18.63 -4.73 4.85
N TYR A 170 17.81 -5.66 4.38
CA TYR A 170 17.12 -5.56 3.10
C TYR A 170 15.61 -5.60 3.29
N ALA A 171 14.87 -4.77 2.55
CA ALA A 171 13.42 -4.83 2.51
C ALA A 171 12.92 -5.23 1.13
N TYR A 172 11.96 -6.16 1.10
CA TYR A 172 11.18 -6.48 -0.09
C TYR A 172 9.72 -6.12 0.17
N GLY A 173 9.13 -5.35 -0.74
CA GLY A 173 7.72 -4.99 -0.69
C GLY A 173 7.05 -5.27 -2.03
N ARG A 174 5.80 -5.73 -1.99
CA ARG A 174 4.98 -6.00 -3.17
C ARG A 174 3.72 -5.13 -3.13
N SER A 175 3.42 -4.42 -4.22
CA SER A 175 2.21 -3.62 -4.36
C SER A 175 2.09 -2.57 -3.24
N GLN A 176 1.18 -2.72 -2.28
CA GLN A 176 1.03 -1.85 -1.12
C GLN A 176 2.33 -1.70 -0.32
N THR A 177 3.01 -2.79 0.04
CA THR A 177 4.28 -2.71 0.79
C THR A 177 5.42 -2.19 -0.09
N GLY A 178 5.36 -2.36 -1.42
CA GLY A 178 6.29 -1.70 -2.33
C GLY A 178 6.12 -0.17 -2.33
N ARG A 179 4.87 0.31 -2.29
CA ARG A 179 4.56 1.74 -2.14
C ARG A 179 4.95 2.28 -0.76
N LEU A 180 4.83 1.47 0.29
CA LEU A 180 5.33 1.81 1.64
C LEU A 180 6.84 2.08 1.59
N LEU A 181 7.60 1.18 0.97
CA LEU A 181 9.06 1.35 0.83
C LEU A 181 9.41 2.57 -0.03
N ARG A 182 8.68 2.83 -1.13
CA ARG A 182 8.81 4.09 -1.90
C ARG A 182 8.56 5.33 -1.03
N THR A 183 7.60 5.26 -0.13
CA THR A 183 7.23 6.36 0.78
C THR A 183 8.30 6.58 1.85
N LEU A 184 8.87 5.50 2.39
CA LEU A 184 10.02 5.54 3.31
C LEU A 184 11.20 6.29 2.66
N VAL A 185 11.54 5.93 1.42
CA VAL A 185 12.64 6.58 0.67
C VAL A 185 12.33 8.06 0.39
N TYR A 186 11.12 8.37 -0.10
CA TYR A 186 10.71 9.73 -0.43
C TYR A 186 10.81 10.71 0.75
N HIS A 187 10.46 10.24 1.95
CA HIS A 187 10.53 11.05 3.17
C HIS A 187 11.87 10.95 3.89
N ASP A 188 12.82 10.13 3.40
CA ASP A 188 14.08 9.83 4.07
C ASP A 188 13.90 9.32 5.51
N LEU A 189 12.95 8.40 5.68
CA LEU A 189 12.63 7.77 6.97
C LEU A 189 13.46 6.49 7.19
N ASN A 190 14.65 6.39 6.60
CA ASN A 190 15.55 5.25 6.77
C ASN A 190 16.55 5.41 7.92
N VAL A 191 16.64 6.61 8.50
CA VAL A 191 17.60 6.93 9.56
C VAL A 191 16.95 6.74 10.93
N ASP A 192 17.57 5.90 11.77
CA ASP A 192 17.12 5.68 13.15
C ASP A 192 17.36 6.92 14.03
N GLU A 193 16.89 6.88 15.27
CA GLU A 193 17.01 8.01 16.21
C GLU A 193 18.45 8.30 16.64
N GLN A 194 19.40 7.39 16.35
CA GLN A 194 20.82 7.54 16.62
C GLN A 194 21.62 7.97 15.38
N GLY A 195 20.96 8.14 14.23
CA GLY A 195 21.60 8.59 12.98
C GLY A 195 22.12 7.46 12.08
N HIS A 196 21.82 6.19 12.36
CA HIS A 196 22.26 5.07 11.53
C HIS A 196 21.26 4.73 10.42
N GLU A 197 21.76 4.18 9.31
CA GLU A 197 20.92 3.61 8.26
C GLU A 197 20.30 2.28 8.73
N ALA A 198 18.96 2.23 8.75
CA ALA A 198 18.25 0.99 9.04
C ALA A 198 18.38 0.00 7.88
N LEU A 199 17.89 0.36 6.69
CA LEU A 199 17.99 -0.47 5.49
C LEU A 199 19.21 -0.09 4.66
N ASP A 200 19.85 -1.09 4.06
CA ASP A 200 20.96 -0.92 3.13
C ASP A 200 20.50 -1.17 1.68
N GLY A 201 19.44 -1.96 1.49
CA GLY A 201 18.83 -2.18 0.18
C GLY A 201 17.32 -2.39 0.19
N ILE A 202 16.66 -1.95 -0.88
CA ILE A 202 15.22 -2.08 -1.07
C ILE A 202 14.90 -2.72 -2.43
N ILE A 203 13.95 -3.66 -2.45
CA ILE A 203 13.24 -4.10 -3.65
C ILE A 203 11.77 -3.72 -3.50
N ALA A 204 11.33 -2.73 -4.29
CA ALA A 204 9.92 -2.33 -4.37
C ALA A 204 9.31 -2.90 -5.65
N ASN A 205 8.61 -4.02 -5.50
CA ASN A 205 8.02 -4.78 -6.60
C ASN A 205 6.55 -4.41 -6.83
N VAL A 206 6.17 -4.26 -8.10
CA VAL A 206 4.83 -3.95 -8.61
C VAL A 206 4.13 -2.81 -7.84
N ALA A 207 4.93 -1.84 -7.40
CA ALA A 207 4.45 -0.65 -6.70
C ALA A 207 3.86 0.38 -7.65
N GLY A 208 4.24 0.32 -8.94
CA GLY A 208 4.02 1.37 -9.93
C GLY A 208 4.80 2.65 -9.60
N GLY A 209 4.30 3.79 -10.07
CA GLY A 209 4.89 5.11 -9.83
C GLY A 209 4.42 5.75 -8.53
N LEU A 210 3.40 5.19 -7.89
CA LEU A 210 2.75 5.80 -6.73
C LEU A 210 3.51 5.62 -5.41
N ARG A 211 3.18 6.50 -4.46
CA ARG A 211 3.30 6.28 -3.00
C ARG A 211 1.95 5.76 -2.46
N GLY A 212 1.75 5.75 -1.15
CA GLY A 212 0.43 5.49 -0.59
C GLY A 212 0.11 6.39 0.60
N GLU A 213 -1.07 6.16 1.18
CA GLU A 213 -1.54 6.86 2.37
C GLU A 213 -0.93 6.24 3.64
N PHE A 214 0.37 6.48 3.84
CA PHE A 214 1.16 5.88 4.93
C PHE A 214 1.66 6.90 5.97
N ASN A 215 1.58 8.21 5.68
CA ASN A 215 2.05 9.25 6.60
C ASN A 215 1.20 10.54 6.56
N GLN A 216 -0.05 10.41 6.12
CA GLN A 216 -1.03 11.50 6.03
C GLN A 216 -2.04 11.37 7.16
N ARG A 217 -2.51 12.50 7.69
CA ARG A 217 -3.62 12.51 8.64
C ARG A 217 -4.86 11.88 7.97
N PHE A 218 -5.50 10.93 8.65
CA PHE A 218 -6.59 10.11 8.10
C PHE A 218 -6.21 9.28 6.86
N GLY A 219 -4.92 8.96 6.68
CA GLY A 219 -4.50 8.02 5.64
C GLY A 219 -5.06 6.62 5.87
N GLN A 220 -5.41 5.92 4.80
CA GLN A 220 -5.90 4.54 4.83
C GLN A 220 -4.93 3.63 4.07
N ASN A 221 -4.18 2.79 4.79
CA ASN A 221 -3.13 1.96 4.21
C ASN A 221 -3.69 0.95 3.19
N SER A 222 -4.95 0.53 3.37
CA SER A 222 -5.61 -0.44 2.50
C SER A 222 -5.91 0.04 1.08
N LYS A 223 -5.91 1.36 0.82
CA LYS A 223 -6.19 1.90 -0.52
C LYS A 223 -5.10 1.49 -1.50
N ASP A 224 -5.48 0.91 -2.64
CA ASP A 224 -4.52 0.25 -3.51
C ASP A 224 -4.57 0.60 -4.99
N ARG A 225 -5.47 1.48 -5.43
CA ARG A 225 -5.58 1.95 -6.82
C ARG A 225 -5.34 3.46 -6.93
N PRO A 226 -4.72 3.95 -8.03
CA PRO A 226 -4.43 5.37 -8.23
C PRO A 226 -5.62 6.29 -7.96
N HIS A 227 -6.78 5.97 -8.54
CA HIS A 227 -8.01 6.78 -8.43
C HIS A 227 -8.67 6.75 -7.05
N MET A 228 -8.15 5.96 -6.11
CA MET A 228 -8.63 5.94 -4.72
C MET A 228 -7.81 6.86 -3.79
N MET A 229 -6.66 7.36 -4.25
CA MET A 229 -5.68 8.07 -3.42
C MET A 229 -5.39 9.46 -3.99
N ASP A 230 -6.28 10.41 -3.74
CA ASP A 230 -6.19 11.78 -4.26
C ASP A 230 -4.88 12.50 -3.89
N GLN A 231 -4.34 12.18 -2.71
CA GLN A 231 -3.14 12.82 -2.16
C GLN A 231 -1.82 12.08 -2.50
N ALA A 232 -1.90 10.93 -3.18
CA ALA A 232 -0.72 10.14 -3.54
C ALA A 232 -0.43 10.28 -5.03
N HIS A 233 0.38 11.28 -5.38
CA HIS A 233 0.82 11.46 -6.76
C HIS A 233 1.98 10.51 -7.11
N SER A 234 2.04 10.12 -8.39
CA SER A 234 3.19 9.40 -8.93
C SER A 234 4.45 10.23 -8.79
N SER A 235 5.58 9.55 -8.63
CA SER A 235 6.87 10.20 -8.61
C SER A 235 7.92 9.41 -9.35
N THR A 236 8.73 10.17 -10.07
CA THR A 236 9.92 9.66 -10.72
C THR A 236 10.93 9.18 -9.68
N ASP A 237 11.87 8.34 -10.10
CA ASP A 237 12.95 7.91 -9.21
C ASP A 237 13.75 9.07 -8.61
N GLY A 238 14.06 10.11 -9.41
CA GLY A 238 14.78 11.29 -8.93
C GLY A 238 14.05 12.04 -7.83
N GLU A 239 12.71 12.10 -7.88
CA GLU A 239 11.90 12.71 -6.83
C GLU A 239 11.85 11.85 -5.56
N ILE A 240 11.74 10.52 -5.72
CA ILE A 240 11.77 9.58 -4.60
C ILE A 240 13.12 9.63 -3.89
N THR A 241 14.22 9.66 -4.62
CA THR A 241 15.57 9.57 -4.05
C THR A 241 16.18 10.92 -3.66
N ARG A 242 15.52 12.05 -3.96
CA ARG A 242 16.06 13.40 -3.75
C ARG A 242 16.65 13.62 -2.35
N ARG A 243 15.91 13.24 -1.31
CA ARG A 243 16.33 13.47 0.08
C ARG A 243 17.49 12.57 0.50
N ILE A 244 17.42 11.28 0.19
CA ILE A 244 18.51 10.35 0.50
C ILE A 244 19.79 10.71 -0.26
N ALA A 245 19.68 11.21 -1.50
CA ALA A 245 20.81 11.69 -2.28
C ALA A 245 21.43 12.95 -1.66
N ALA A 246 20.60 13.92 -1.25
CA ALA A 246 21.07 15.13 -0.57
C ALA A 246 21.78 14.84 0.75
N ARG A 247 21.38 13.79 1.47
CA ARG A 247 22.03 13.31 2.70
C ARG A 247 23.27 12.44 2.45
N GLY A 248 23.51 12.02 1.21
CA GLY A 248 24.61 11.10 0.88
C GLY A 248 24.39 9.68 1.40
N SER A 249 23.12 9.23 1.49
CA SER A 249 22.79 7.88 1.94
C SER A 249 23.39 6.79 1.02
N PRO A 250 23.91 5.68 1.57
CA PRO A 250 24.40 4.55 0.79
C PRO A 250 23.26 3.60 0.31
N LEU A 251 22.00 3.87 0.67
CA LEU A 251 20.86 3.02 0.35
C LEU A 251 20.74 2.75 -1.15
N ARG A 252 20.61 1.47 -1.52
CA ARG A 252 20.42 1.04 -2.92
C ARG A 252 19.00 0.53 -3.16
N VAL A 253 18.40 0.92 -4.28
CA VAL A 253 16.99 0.59 -4.55
C VAL A 253 16.81 -0.06 -5.91
N ILE A 254 16.04 -1.14 -5.95
CA ILE A 254 15.55 -1.74 -7.20
C ILE A 254 14.03 -1.64 -7.21
N TYR A 255 13.49 -0.95 -8.22
CA TYR A 255 12.07 -0.95 -8.54
C TYR A 255 11.81 -1.96 -9.65
N THR A 256 10.82 -2.83 -9.45
CA THR A 256 10.38 -3.76 -10.49
C THR A 256 8.90 -3.55 -10.74
N ASN A 257 8.48 -3.51 -12.00
CA ASN A 257 7.08 -3.41 -12.39
C ASN A 257 6.75 -4.47 -13.45
N SER A 258 5.50 -4.93 -13.48
CA SER A 258 4.96 -5.81 -14.52
C SER A 258 4.21 -4.99 -15.57
N SER A 259 3.78 -5.61 -16.67
CA SER A 259 2.86 -4.95 -17.61
C SER A 259 1.54 -4.53 -16.96
N ALA A 260 1.11 -5.17 -15.87
CA ALA A 260 -0.11 -4.78 -15.17
C ALA A 260 -0.01 -3.37 -14.56
N GLU A 261 1.13 -2.96 -13.99
CA GLU A 261 1.27 -1.61 -13.41
C GLU A 261 1.39 -0.54 -14.50
N TYR A 262 1.90 -0.89 -15.69
CA TYR A 262 1.88 0.01 -16.85
C TYR A 262 0.46 0.22 -17.35
N HIS A 263 -0.33 -0.86 -17.49
CA HIS A 263 -1.73 -0.75 -17.88
C HIS A 263 -2.60 -0.10 -16.80
N ARG A 264 -2.22 -0.19 -15.53
CA ARG A 264 -2.84 0.55 -14.43
C ARG A 264 -2.60 2.06 -14.53
N GLY A 265 -1.59 2.49 -15.31
CA GLY A 265 -1.38 3.87 -15.71
C GLY A 265 -0.38 4.66 -14.90
N ASP A 266 0.26 4.07 -13.87
CA ASP A 266 1.19 4.82 -13.01
C ASP A 266 2.65 4.36 -13.10
N ALA A 267 2.95 3.17 -13.60
CA ALA A 267 4.35 2.70 -13.65
C ALA A 267 5.25 3.50 -14.60
N SER A 268 4.72 4.00 -15.72
CA SER A 268 5.48 4.85 -16.64
C SER A 268 6.00 6.10 -15.95
N LEU A 269 5.18 6.72 -15.10
CA LEU A 269 5.52 7.92 -14.34
C LEU A 269 6.62 7.71 -13.28
N ALA A 270 7.12 6.48 -13.10
CA ALA A 270 8.34 6.24 -12.32
C ALA A 270 9.62 6.62 -13.10
N HIS A 271 9.54 6.68 -14.43
CA HIS A 271 10.68 6.90 -15.33
C HIS A 271 10.35 7.80 -16.53
N THR A 272 9.19 8.46 -16.55
CA THR A 272 8.86 9.54 -17.50
C THR A 272 8.57 10.83 -16.75
N ASP A 273 8.58 11.97 -17.44
CA ASP A 273 8.06 13.22 -16.86
C ASP A 273 6.54 13.13 -16.57
N PRO A 274 5.97 14.04 -15.75
CA PRO A 274 4.55 14.01 -15.36
C PRO A 274 3.59 14.01 -16.55
N GLU A 275 3.99 14.64 -17.66
CA GLU A 275 3.25 14.68 -18.93
C GLU A 275 3.38 13.39 -19.74
N GLY A 276 4.31 12.48 -19.39
CA GLY A 276 4.59 11.25 -20.12
C GLY A 276 5.23 11.49 -21.50
N ALA A 277 5.84 12.65 -21.72
CA ALA A 277 6.37 13.08 -23.01
C ALA A 277 7.83 12.65 -23.23
N ARG A 278 8.59 12.38 -22.17
CA ARG A 278 10.00 11.95 -22.27
C ARG A 278 10.45 11.09 -21.10
N ASP A 279 11.46 10.27 -21.36
CA ASP A 279 12.12 9.46 -20.35
C ASP A 279 12.94 10.32 -19.37
N VAL A 280 12.94 9.91 -18.10
CA VAL A 280 13.70 10.46 -16.99
C VAL A 280 14.65 9.37 -16.50
N PRO A 281 15.98 9.61 -16.55
CA PRO A 281 16.95 8.61 -16.14
C PRO A 281 16.83 8.30 -14.64
N ALA A 282 17.02 7.03 -14.29
CA ALA A 282 17.16 6.60 -12.92
C ALA A 282 18.45 7.18 -12.30
N GLY A 283 18.39 7.51 -11.00
CA GLY A 283 19.53 7.97 -10.22
C GLY A 283 20.62 6.90 -10.04
N PRO A 284 21.83 7.30 -9.63
CA PRO A 284 22.95 6.36 -9.45
C PRO A 284 22.76 5.38 -8.29
N ALA A 285 21.76 5.58 -7.44
CA ALA A 285 21.42 4.69 -6.33
C ALA A 285 20.24 3.75 -6.62
N SER A 286 19.70 3.80 -7.85
CA SER A 286 18.49 3.08 -8.20
C SER A 286 18.63 2.27 -9.50
N ARG A 287 17.76 1.27 -9.63
CA ARG A 287 17.45 0.60 -10.90
C ARG A 287 15.96 0.42 -11.05
N ILE A 288 15.49 0.46 -12.30
CA ILE A 288 14.10 0.26 -12.66
C ILE A 288 14.06 -0.86 -13.71
N TYR A 289 13.31 -1.92 -13.43
CA TYR A 289 13.12 -3.05 -14.34
C TYR A 289 11.64 -3.29 -14.64
N HIS A 290 11.33 -3.50 -15.92
CA HIS A 290 10.02 -3.97 -16.39
C HIS A 290 10.09 -5.46 -16.73
N PHE A 291 9.25 -6.25 -16.06
CA PHE A 291 9.00 -7.64 -16.40
C PHE A 291 7.87 -7.69 -17.44
N ALA A 292 8.23 -7.43 -18.69
CA ALA A 292 7.29 -7.32 -19.80
C ALA A 292 6.44 -8.58 -19.98
N GLY A 293 5.16 -8.38 -20.30
CA GLY A 293 4.21 -9.46 -20.56
C GLY A 293 3.75 -10.22 -19.32
N THR A 294 4.07 -9.75 -18.11
CA THR A 294 3.67 -10.40 -16.84
C THR A 294 2.51 -9.67 -16.15
N GLU A 295 1.85 -10.34 -15.21
CA GLU A 295 0.74 -9.78 -14.43
C GLU A 295 1.17 -9.22 -13.06
N HIS A 296 0.25 -8.58 -12.32
CA HIS A 296 0.54 -7.98 -11.01
C HIS A 296 1.17 -9.00 -10.04
N GLY A 297 0.77 -10.27 -10.12
CA GLY A 297 1.33 -11.39 -9.35
C GLY A 297 2.22 -12.31 -10.18
N LEU A 298 2.72 -13.37 -9.55
CA LEU A 298 3.35 -14.45 -10.29
C LEU A 298 2.30 -15.14 -11.17
N GLY A 299 2.70 -15.53 -12.38
CA GLY A 299 1.87 -16.34 -13.24
C GLY A 299 1.49 -17.67 -12.59
N VAL A 300 0.35 -18.23 -13.00
CA VAL A 300 -0.24 -19.44 -12.44
C VAL A 300 -0.26 -20.54 -13.49
N TRP A 301 0.19 -21.74 -13.12
CA TRP A 301 0.11 -22.95 -13.93
C TRP A 301 -0.56 -24.08 -13.13
N PRO A 302 -1.51 -24.85 -13.70
CA PRO A 302 -2.04 -24.76 -15.07
C PRO A 302 -2.84 -23.46 -15.34
N PRO A 303 -3.07 -23.09 -16.62
CA PRO A 303 -3.83 -21.89 -16.95
C PRO A 303 -5.21 -21.90 -16.29
N THR A 304 -5.57 -20.79 -15.66
CA THR A 304 -6.83 -20.65 -14.91
C THR A 304 -7.30 -19.21 -14.97
N GLU A 305 -8.62 -19.00 -14.93
CA GLU A 305 -9.24 -17.68 -14.73
C GLU A 305 -9.44 -17.35 -13.24
N ARG A 306 -9.14 -18.31 -12.35
CA ARG A 306 -9.46 -18.23 -10.91
C ARG A 306 -8.20 -18.23 -10.08
N ARG A 307 -8.19 -17.44 -9.01
CA ARG A 307 -7.15 -17.46 -7.99
C ARG A 307 -7.78 -17.32 -6.61
N VAL A 308 -7.28 -18.10 -5.65
CA VAL A 308 -7.59 -17.87 -4.23
C VAL A 308 -6.91 -16.58 -3.80
N ALA A 309 -7.67 -15.63 -3.27
CA ALA A 309 -7.10 -14.43 -2.65
C ALA A 309 -6.18 -14.87 -1.50
N ALA A 310 -4.92 -14.43 -1.53
CA ALA A 310 -3.88 -15.01 -0.66
C ALA A 310 -4.00 -14.60 0.82
N ALA A 311 -4.85 -13.64 1.17
CA ALA A 311 -4.86 -13.00 2.48
C ALA A 311 -6.04 -13.42 3.38
N ASP A 312 -7.17 -13.86 2.82
CA ASP A 312 -8.36 -14.27 3.58
C ASP A 312 -9.09 -15.43 2.87
N PRO A 313 -9.21 -16.63 3.47
CA PRO A 313 -9.99 -17.74 2.92
C PRO A 313 -11.48 -17.43 2.75
N ALA A 314 -12.00 -16.41 3.44
CA ALA A 314 -13.38 -15.95 3.32
C ALA A 314 -13.58 -14.96 2.16
N GLU A 315 -12.50 -14.43 1.56
CA GLU A 315 -12.63 -13.62 0.35
C GLU A 315 -13.09 -14.50 -0.83
N PRO A 316 -14.02 -14.02 -1.67
CA PRO A 316 -14.40 -14.72 -2.88
C PRO A 316 -13.17 -15.00 -3.75
N LEU A 317 -13.19 -16.11 -4.48
CA LEU A 317 -12.19 -16.37 -5.52
C LEU A 317 -12.08 -15.15 -6.44
N GLU A 318 -10.86 -14.68 -6.67
CA GLU A 318 -10.63 -13.68 -7.71
C GLU A 318 -10.93 -14.35 -9.06
N HIS A 319 -11.82 -13.73 -9.82
CA HIS A 319 -12.13 -14.11 -11.20
C HIS A 319 -11.62 -13.04 -12.15
N SER A 320 -10.75 -13.43 -13.08
CA SER A 320 -10.38 -12.59 -14.20
C SER A 320 -11.32 -12.83 -15.38
N GLN A 321 -11.55 -11.81 -16.21
CA GLN A 321 -12.34 -11.93 -17.43
C GLN A 321 -11.69 -12.87 -18.46
N ASN A 322 -10.36 -12.95 -18.46
CA ASN A 322 -9.56 -13.80 -19.35
C ASN A 322 -8.74 -14.79 -18.51
N LEU A 323 -8.11 -15.77 -19.16
CA LEU A 323 -7.11 -16.63 -18.51
C LEU A 323 -5.98 -15.77 -17.92
N ARG A 324 -5.54 -16.15 -16.72
CA ARG A 324 -4.41 -15.48 -16.04
C ARG A 324 -3.09 -15.82 -16.75
N ASN A 325 -2.10 -14.97 -16.50
CA ASN A 325 -0.78 -15.12 -17.08
C ASN A 325 -0.08 -16.35 -16.51
N THR A 326 0.75 -17.02 -17.30
CA THR A 326 1.48 -18.23 -16.89
C THR A 326 2.97 -17.99 -16.64
N ILE A 327 3.46 -16.77 -16.87
CA ILE A 327 4.88 -16.42 -16.73
C ILE A 327 5.20 -16.18 -15.25
N ASP A 328 6.02 -17.06 -14.68
CA ASP A 328 6.59 -16.90 -13.34
C ASP A 328 7.87 -16.04 -13.39
N TYR A 329 7.78 -14.78 -12.91
CA TYR A 329 8.94 -13.89 -12.80
C TYR A 329 9.71 -14.03 -11.47
N ALA A 330 9.39 -15.00 -10.60
CA ALA A 330 10.14 -15.22 -9.37
C ALA A 330 11.66 -15.43 -9.58
N PRO A 331 12.15 -16.09 -10.65
CA PRO A 331 13.59 -16.13 -10.94
C PRO A 331 14.21 -14.74 -11.14
N LEU A 332 13.50 -13.81 -11.76
CA LEU A 332 13.97 -12.42 -11.96
C LEU A 332 14.03 -11.67 -10.63
N LEU A 333 13.04 -11.85 -9.74
CA LEU A 333 13.09 -11.29 -8.39
C LEU A 333 14.27 -11.84 -7.57
N ARG A 334 14.55 -13.15 -7.68
CA ARG A 334 15.72 -13.76 -7.03
C ARG A 334 17.03 -13.18 -7.58
N ALA A 335 17.10 -12.94 -8.89
CA ALA A 335 18.24 -12.26 -9.51
C ALA A 335 18.38 -10.81 -8.99
N CYS A 336 17.27 -10.07 -8.85
CA CYS A 336 17.28 -8.73 -8.27
C CYS A 336 17.84 -8.74 -6.83
N LEU A 337 17.44 -9.71 -5.99
CA LEU A 337 18.00 -9.85 -4.63
C LEU A 337 19.51 -10.09 -4.65
N VAL A 338 19.99 -11.02 -5.48
CA VAL A 338 21.42 -11.31 -5.58
C VAL A 338 22.21 -10.11 -6.11
N ASN A 339 21.66 -9.39 -7.07
CA ASN A 339 22.31 -8.21 -7.63
C ASN A 339 22.32 -7.04 -6.64
N LEU A 340 21.22 -6.81 -5.91
CA LEU A 340 21.13 -5.81 -4.85
C LEU A 340 22.15 -6.10 -3.74
N ASP A 341 22.26 -7.35 -3.31
CA ASP A 341 23.23 -7.77 -2.29
C ASP A 341 24.66 -7.45 -2.74
N ARG A 342 25.05 -7.86 -3.96
CA ARG A 342 26.38 -7.55 -4.51
C ARG A 342 26.63 -6.04 -4.64
N TRP A 343 25.60 -5.27 -4.94
CA TRP A 343 25.70 -3.81 -5.03
C TRP A 343 25.93 -3.18 -3.67
N VAL A 344 25.19 -3.61 -2.65
CA VAL A 344 25.29 -3.11 -1.28
C VAL A 344 26.61 -3.54 -0.63
N THR A 345 26.99 -4.81 -0.74
CA THR A 345 28.15 -5.34 0.01
C THR A 345 29.48 -5.13 -0.71
N GLY A 346 29.47 -5.00 -2.04
CA GLY A 346 30.69 -4.99 -2.85
C GLY A 346 30.74 -3.89 -3.91
N GLY A 347 29.75 -3.00 -3.98
CA GLY A 347 29.70 -1.92 -4.98
C GLY A 347 29.52 -2.41 -6.42
N VAL A 348 29.19 -3.69 -6.63
CA VAL A 348 29.02 -4.24 -7.98
C VAL A 348 27.65 -3.87 -8.51
N GLU A 349 27.61 -2.93 -9.44
CA GLU A 349 26.36 -2.44 -9.99
C GLU A 349 25.55 -3.55 -10.68
N PRO A 350 24.21 -3.57 -10.48
CA PRO A 350 23.31 -4.41 -11.26
C PRO A 350 23.20 -3.89 -12.72
N PRO A 351 22.69 -4.71 -13.66
CA PRO A 351 22.47 -4.28 -15.04
C PRO A 351 21.74 -2.93 -15.14
N PRO A 352 22.01 -2.10 -16.17
CA PRO A 352 21.29 -0.83 -16.36
C PRO A 352 19.77 -1.02 -16.39
N SER A 353 19.03 0.01 -15.98
CA SER A 353 17.56 0.02 -16.02
C SER A 353 17.03 -0.34 -17.41
N ARG A 354 15.93 -1.10 -17.45
CA ARG A 354 15.24 -1.53 -18.67
C ARG A 354 13.75 -1.58 -18.38
N HIS A 355 12.96 -0.74 -19.03
CA HIS A 355 11.59 -0.44 -18.65
C HIS A 355 10.69 -0.17 -19.85
#